data_AF-A0A8T0Q2K3-F1
#
_entry.id   AF-A0A8T0Q2K3-F1
#
_cell.length_a   1.000
_cell.length_b   1.000
_cell.length_c   1.000
_cell.angle_alpha   90.00
_cell.angle_beta   90.00
_cell.angle_gamma   90.00
#
_symmetry.space_group_name_H-M   'P 1'
#
loop_
_entity.id
_entity.type
_entity.pdbx_description
1 polymer ?
#
loop_
_entity_poly.entity_id
_entity_poly.type
_entity_poly.pdbx_seq_one_letter_code
_entity_poly.pdbx_strand_id
1 'polypeptide(L)'
;MASHTVLLLLLSFQLITRSLSQSQSNRDLPALIKIREQFGNPAALSGWRPGGTACAPPAACNEQGRVTKIFLQGLDITSTLPPAIGELDQLETLSIENMPGLHGPIPWATSRTSPSSTSWSPPSRAPSRRPSPAPTSPPSASSAAGSTAPS
;
A
#
# COMPACT_ATOMS: atom_id res chain seq x y z
N MET A 1 -33.66 -39.10 32.97
CA MET A 1 -32.54 -38.29 33.50
C MET A 1 -31.34 -38.26 32.56
N ALA A 2 -30.83 -39.40 32.06
CA ALA A 2 -29.66 -39.46 31.16
C ALA A 2 -29.81 -38.72 29.81
N SER A 3 -31.00 -38.70 29.20
CA SER A 3 -31.22 -38.02 27.91
C SER A 3 -31.09 -36.49 28.01
N HIS A 4 -31.55 -35.89 29.12
CA HIS A 4 -31.45 -34.44 29.33
C HIS A 4 -30.00 -34.01 29.61
N THR A 5 -29.23 -34.83 30.34
CA THR A 5 -27.81 -34.54 30.62
C THR A 5 -26.96 -34.64 29.36
N VAL A 6 -27.26 -35.58 28.45
CA VAL A 6 -26.59 -35.68 27.13
C VAL A 6 -26.91 -34.47 26.25
N LEU A 7 -28.18 -34.03 26.20
CA LEU A 7 -28.57 -32.86 25.43
C LEU A 7 -27.89 -31.58 25.96
N LEU A 8 -27.80 -31.42 27.28
CA LEU A 8 -27.13 -30.28 27.92
C LEU A 8 -25.62 -30.28 27.64
N LEU A 9 -24.96 -31.45 27.64
CA LEU A 9 -23.54 -31.59 27.28
C LEU A 9 -23.27 -31.25 25.81
N LEU A 10 -24.16 -31.64 24.89
CA LEU A 10 -24.03 -31.29 23.47
C LEU A 10 -24.21 -29.78 23.25
N LEU A 11 -25.21 -29.17 23.88
CA LEU A 11 -25.44 -27.73 23.80
C LEU A 11 -24.24 -26.94 24.38
N SER A 12 -23.76 -27.31 25.56
CA SER A 12 -22.61 -26.64 26.18
C SER A 12 -21.35 -26.78 25.31
N PHE A 13 -21.10 -27.95 24.73
CA PHE A 13 -19.98 -28.16 23.80
C PHE A 13 -20.06 -27.25 22.57
N GLN A 14 -21.25 -27.10 21.96
CA GLN A 14 -21.46 -26.19 20.82
C GLN A 14 -21.32 -24.70 21.21
N LEU A 15 -21.71 -24.33 22.43
CA LEU A 15 -21.54 -22.98 22.97
C LEU A 15 -20.07 -22.68 23.29
N ILE A 16 -19.32 -23.67 23.80
CA ILE A 16 -17.90 -23.58 24.10
C ILE A 16 -17.09 -23.45 22.80
N THR A 17 -17.33 -24.29 21.80
CA THR A 17 -16.62 -24.19 20.50
C THR A 17 -16.89 -22.87 19.79
N ARG A 18 -18.13 -22.36 19.84
CA ARG A 18 -18.47 -21.01 19.34
C ARG A 18 -17.75 -19.91 20.09
N SER A 19 -17.65 -20.03 21.41
CA SER A 19 -16.96 -19.05 22.26
C SER A 19 -15.45 -19.06 22.04
N LEU A 20 -14.82 -20.24 21.92
CA LEU A 20 -13.39 -20.33 21.59
C LEU A 20 -13.09 -19.79 20.20
N SER A 21 -13.99 -20.00 19.23
CA SER A 21 -13.85 -19.43 17.87
C SER A 21 -14.04 -17.90 17.86
N GLN A 22 -14.73 -17.32 18.84
CA GLN A 22 -15.00 -15.88 18.95
C GLN A 22 -14.04 -15.13 19.89
N SER A 23 -13.40 -15.82 20.84
CA SER A 23 -12.64 -15.19 21.94
C SER A 23 -11.16 -14.92 21.62
N GLN A 24 -10.61 -15.50 20.54
CA GLN A 24 -9.36 -14.98 20.01
C GLN A 24 -9.66 -13.69 19.25
N SER A 25 -9.48 -12.57 19.94
CA SER A 25 -9.31 -11.26 19.32
C SER A 25 -8.24 -11.42 18.24
N ASN A 26 -8.73 -11.57 17.01
CA ASN A 26 -7.89 -11.93 15.90
C ASN A 26 -7.08 -10.68 15.55
N ARG A 27 -5.75 -10.78 15.67
CA ARG A 27 -4.83 -9.65 15.42
C ARG A 27 -4.98 -9.09 14.01
N ASP A 28 -5.51 -9.90 13.08
CA ASP A 28 -5.69 -9.57 11.68
C ASP A 28 -7.05 -8.90 11.40
N LEU A 29 -8.02 -9.01 12.32
CA LEU A 29 -9.37 -8.44 12.15
C LEU A 29 -9.36 -6.91 11.92
N PRO A 30 -8.55 -6.09 12.62
CA PRO A 30 -8.46 -4.66 12.34
C PRO A 30 -8.00 -4.36 10.90
N ALA A 31 -7.05 -5.13 10.37
CA ALA A 31 -6.58 -4.98 8.99
C ALA A 31 -7.69 -5.37 7.99
N LEU A 32 -8.40 -6.47 8.24
CA LEU A 32 -9.55 -6.88 7.45
C LEU A 32 -10.67 -5.83 7.42
N ILE A 33 -10.93 -5.15 8.54
CA ILE A 33 -11.91 -4.06 8.61
C ILE A 33 -11.48 -2.90 7.70
N LYS A 34 -10.21 -2.48 7.75
CA LYS A 34 -9.68 -1.43 6.84
C LYS A 34 -9.82 -1.82 5.37
N ILE A 35 -9.53 -3.08 5.03
CA ILE A 35 -9.67 -3.60 3.66
C ILE A 35 -11.14 -3.47 3.19
N ARG A 36 -12.08 -3.89 4.02
CA ARG A 36 -13.51 -3.77 3.73
C ARG A 36 -13.94 -2.32 3.54
N GLU A 37 -13.50 -1.42 4.41
CA GLU A 37 -13.85 0.00 4.35
C GLU A 37 -13.36 0.63 3.04
N GLN A 38 -12.13 0.33 2.63
CA GLN A 38 -11.57 0.83 1.36
C GLN A 38 -12.30 0.26 0.14
N PHE A 39 -12.82 -0.96 0.22
CA PHE A 39 -13.67 -1.55 -0.80
C PHE A 39 -15.11 -1.02 -0.81
N GLY A 40 -15.45 -0.02 0.01
CA GLY A 40 -16.79 0.57 0.04
C GLY A 40 -17.81 -0.28 0.80
N ASN A 41 -17.35 -1.10 1.75
CA ASN A 41 -18.18 -1.94 2.62
C ASN A 41 -19.11 -2.92 1.88
N PRO A 42 -18.60 -3.75 0.95
CA PRO A 42 -19.43 -4.69 0.20
C PRO A 42 -20.05 -5.74 1.14
N ALA A 43 -21.27 -6.19 0.81
CA ALA A 43 -22.01 -7.16 1.62
C ALA A 43 -21.26 -8.50 1.77
N ALA A 44 -20.50 -8.90 0.74
CA ALA A 44 -19.65 -10.10 0.74
C ALA A 44 -18.58 -10.07 1.85
N LEU A 45 -18.18 -8.89 2.33
CA LEU A 45 -17.19 -8.71 3.40
C LEU A 45 -17.84 -8.34 4.74
N SER A 46 -19.15 -8.51 4.90
CA SER A 46 -19.89 -8.10 6.10
C SER A 46 -19.41 -8.76 7.41
N GLY A 47 -18.69 -9.88 7.32
CA GLY A 47 -18.04 -10.54 8.45
C GLY A 47 -16.85 -9.76 9.04
N TRP A 48 -16.19 -8.93 8.24
CA TRP A 48 -15.07 -8.09 8.66
C TRP A 48 -15.62 -6.81 9.30
N ARG A 49 -16.00 -6.94 10.57
CA ARG A 49 -16.58 -5.86 11.39
C ARG A 49 -16.10 -5.98 12.84
N PRO A 50 -16.22 -4.91 13.65
CA PRO A 50 -15.97 -5.00 15.09
C PRO A 50 -16.83 -6.12 15.73
N GLY A 51 -16.19 -7.01 16.48
CA GLY A 51 -16.84 -8.21 17.05
C GLY A 51 -17.21 -9.30 16.04
N GLY A 52 -16.78 -9.17 14.78
CA GLY A 52 -16.91 -10.19 13.74
C GLY A 52 -15.84 -11.28 13.84
N THR A 53 -15.83 -12.17 12.86
CA THR A 53 -14.81 -13.24 12.74
C THR A 53 -13.92 -12.99 11.53
N ALA A 54 -12.60 -13.11 11.74
CA ALA A 54 -11.60 -13.06 10.67
C ALA A 54 -11.43 -14.43 9.99
N CYS A 55 -11.73 -15.53 10.69
CA CYS A 55 -11.50 -16.90 10.22
C CYS A 55 -12.77 -17.51 9.65
N ALA A 56 -13.42 -16.79 8.75
CA ALA A 56 -14.56 -17.27 7.99
C ALA A 56 -14.48 -16.72 6.57
N PRO A 57 -15.06 -17.43 5.57
CA PRO A 57 -15.11 -16.96 4.21
C PRO A 57 -15.57 -15.49 4.16
N PRO A 58 -14.81 -14.62 3.46
CA PRO A 58 -13.80 -14.98 2.45
C PRO A 58 -12.36 -15.22 2.94
N ALA A 59 -12.11 -15.22 4.25
CA ALA A 59 -10.77 -15.46 4.81
C ALA A 59 -10.66 -16.84 5.49
N ALA A 60 -9.46 -17.43 5.43
CA ALA A 60 -9.11 -18.66 6.12
C ALA A 60 -7.88 -18.43 7.00
N CYS A 61 -7.87 -19.11 8.15
CA CYS A 61 -6.81 -18.98 9.15
C CYS A 61 -6.03 -20.28 9.32
N ASN A 62 -4.81 -20.16 9.85
CA ASN A 62 -4.04 -21.29 10.38
C ASN A 62 -4.52 -21.71 11.78
N GLU A 63 -3.85 -22.71 12.36
CA GLU A 63 -4.13 -23.27 13.69
C GLU A 63 -3.96 -22.23 14.82
N GLN A 64 -3.15 -21.19 14.59
CA GLN A 64 -2.93 -20.08 15.52
C GLN A 64 -3.96 -18.96 15.35
N GLY A 65 -4.96 -19.15 14.49
CA GLY A 65 -5.98 -18.15 14.20
C GLY A 65 -5.45 -16.95 13.40
N ARG A 66 -4.35 -17.08 12.67
CA ARG A 66 -3.82 -16.01 11.80
C ARG A 66 -4.33 -16.18 10.38
N VAL A 67 -4.69 -15.08 9.71
CA VAL A 67 -5.21 -15.10 8.34
C VAL A 67 -4.08 -15.50 7.38
N THR A 68 -4.23 -16.64 6.72
CA THR A 68 -3.25 -17.15 5.75
C THR A 68 -3.76 -17.10 4.32
N LYS A 69 -5.08 -17.12 4.13
CA LYS A 69 -5.69 -17.08 2.79
C LYS A 69 -6.86 -16.13 2.75
N ILE A 70 -6.96 -15.36 1.68
CA ILE A 70 -8.11 -14.49 1.38
C ILE A 70 -8.56 -14.77 -0.04
N PHE A 71 -9.87 -14.99 -0.21
CA PHE A 71 -10.52 -15.26 -1.49
C PHE A 71 -11.54 -14.17 -1.81
N LEU A 72 -11.18 -13.23 -2.67
CA LEU A 72 -12.05 -12.16 -3.12
C LEU A 72 -12.57 -12.50 -4.52
N GLN A 73 -13.88 -12.68 -4.65
CA GLN A 73 -14.50 -13.04 -5.92
C GLN A 73 -15.73 -12.17 -6.20
N GLY A 74 -15.83 -11.67 -7.44
CA GLY A 74 -17.07 -11.04 -7.94
C GLY A 74 -17.45 -9.75 -7.21
N LEU A 75 -16.47 -8.97 -6.76
CA LEU A 75 -16.73 -7.67 -6.14
C LEU A 75 -16.68 -6.57 -7.20
N ASP A 76 -17.82 -5.92 -7.43
CA ASP A 76 -17.93 -4.71 -8.24
C ASP A 76 -17.44 -3.49 -7.46
N ILE A 77 -16.12 -3.43 -7.24
CA ILE A 77 -15.44 -2.33 -6.54
C ILE A 77 -14.69 -1.46 -7.55
N THR A 78 -14.65 -0.15 -7.31
CA THR A 78 -13.80 0.79 -8.07
C THR A 78 -12.76 1.38 -7.14
N SER A 79 -11.76 0.58 -6.77
CA SER A 79 -10.74 0.98 -5.80
C SER A 79 -9.42 0.27 -6.06
N THR A 80 -8.37 0.70 -5.35
CA THR A 80 -7.06 0.06 -5.39
C THR A 80 -6.91 -1.00 -4.30
N LEU A 81 -5.92 -1.88 -4.47
CA LEU A 81 -5.64 -2.91 -3.48
C LEU A 81 -5.20 -2.24 -2.16
N PRO A 82 -5.90 -2.50 -1.02
CA PRO A 82 -5.63 -1.79 0.22
C PRO A 82 -4.23 -2.11 0.77
N PRO A 83 -3.45 -1.09 1.20
CA PRO A 83 -2.15 -1.32 1.82
C PRO A 83 -2.24 -2.11 3.12
N ALA A 84 -3.42 -2.11 3.76
CA ALA A 84 -3.73 -2.95 4.93
C ALA A 84 -3.56 -4.45 4.67
N ILE A 85 -3.56 -4.91 3.42
CA ILE A 85 -3.19 -6.30 3.09
C ILE A 85 -1.75 -6.62 3.52
N GLY A 86 -0.86 -5.61 3.51
CA GLY A 86 0.51 -5.75 4.02
C GLY A 86 0.62 -5.82 5.54
N GLU A 87 -0.44 -5.52 6.29
CA GLU A 87 -0.49 -5.71 7.75
C GLU A 87 -0.73 -7.18 8.13
N LEU A 88 -1.09 -8.03 7.17
CA LEU A 88 -1.35 -9.46 7.37
C LEU A 88 -0.04 -10.27 7.21
N ASP A 89 0.77 -10.36 8.27
CA ASP A 89 2.12 -10.96 8.21
C ASP A 89 2.17 -12.47 7.93
N GLN A 90 1.04 -13.18 8.06
CA GLN A 90 0.94 -14.61 7.76
C GLN A 90 0.17 -14.89 6.46
N LEU A 91 -0.16 -13.85 5.68
CA LEU A 91 -0.91 -14.04 4.44
C LEU A 91 -0.03 -14.70 3.38
N GLU A 92 -0.40 -15.92 2.99
CA GLU A 92 0.29 -16.72 1.98
C GLU A 92 -0.43 -16.66 0.63
N THR A 93 -1.76 -16.64 0.65
CA THR A 93 -2.58 -16.72 -0.57
C THR A 93 -3.58 -15.57 -0.62
N LEU A 94 -3.50 -14.77 -1.67
CA LEU A 94 -4.52 -13.79 -2.02
C LEU A 94 -5.08 -14.15 -3.39
N SER A 95 -6.28 -14.73 -3.41
CA SER A 95 -7.00 -14.99 -4.65
C SER A 95 -7.95 -13.84 -4.97
N ILE A 96 -7.84 -13.31 -6.18
CA ILE A 96 -8.68 -12.23 -6.70
C ILE A 96 -9.26 -12.69 -8.02
N GLU A 97 -10.58 -12.86 -8.05
CA GLU A 97 -11.30 -13.37 -9.21
C GLU A 97 -12.45 -12.44 -9.57
N ASN A 98 -12.61 -12.14 -10.87
CA ASN A 98 -13.73 -11.37 -11.39
C ASN A 98 -13.98 -10.03 -10.64
N MET A 99 -12.92 -9.24 -10.40
CA MET A 99 -13.00 -7.90 -9.80
C MET A 99 -12.60 -6.84 -10.84
N PRO A 100 -13.50 -6.45 -11.77
CA PRO A 100 -13.14 -5.65 -12.95
C PRO A 100 -12.71 -4.21 -12.64
N GLY A 101 -13.10 -3.64 -11.51
CA GLY A 101 -12.74 -2.26 -11.14
C GLY A 101 -11.57 -2.16 -10.15
N LEU A 102 -10.88 -3.26 -9.83
CA LEU A 102 -9.63 -3.22 -9.06
C LEU A 102 -8.50 -2.67 -9.96
N HIS A 103 -7.91 -1.55 -9.56
CA HIS A 103 -6.86 -0.89 -10.34
C HIS A 103 -5.71 -0.40 -9.43
N GLY A 104 -4.65 0.17 -10.01
CA GLY A 104 -3.55 0.76 -9.26
C GLY A 104 -2.40 -0.19 -8.90
N PRO A 105 -1.33 0.34 -8.26
CA PRO A 105 -0.11 -0.41 -7.96
C PRO A 105 -0.34 -1.40 -6.83
N ILE A 106 0.33 -2.56 -6.91
CA ILE A 106 0.22 -3.58 -5.86
C ILE A 106 1.05 -3.12 -4.64
N PRO A 107 0.43 -2.85 -3.48
CA PRO A 107 1.07 -2.18 -2.33
C PRO A 107 2.27 -2.93 -1.74
N TRP A 108 2.38 -4.26 -1.88
CA TRP A 108 3.55 -4.98 -1.38
C TRP A 108 4.84 -4.63 -2.17
N ALA A 109 4.70 -4.17 -3.41
CA ALA A 109 5.82 -3.85 -4.29
C ALA A 109 6.44 -2.46 -4.04
N THR A 110 5.84 -1.61 -3.20
CA THR A 110 6.34 -0.24 -2.99
C THR A 110 7.20 -0.08 -1.72
N SER A 111 7.36 -1.11 -0.90
CA SER A 111 8.17 -1.06 0.34
C SER A 111 9.70 -1.09 0.10
N ARG A 112 10.17 -1.26 -1.14
CA ARG A 112 11.61 -1.42 -1.45
C ARG A 112 12.12 -0.54 -2.58
N THR A 113 11.57 0.66 -2.73
CA THR A 113 12.24 1.71 -3.51
C THR A 113 12.32 2.98 -2.66
N SER A 114 13.35 3.02 -1.80
CA SER A 114 14.03 4.28 -1.60
C SER A 114 15.13 4.36 -2.66
N PRO A 115 14.92 5.03 -3.81
CA PRO A 115 16.02 5.73 -4.43
C PRO A 115 16.18 7.00 -3.61
N SER A 116 17.10 6.91 -2.66
CA SER A 116 18.05 7.95 -2.28
C SER A 116 17.89 9.25 -3.06
N SER A 117 17.65 10.35 -2.33
CA SER A 117 17.98 11.73 -2.72
C SER A 117 18.35 11.91 -4.19
N THR A 118 17.36 12.07 -5.08
CA THR A 118 17.62 12.84 -6.29
C THR A 118 17.75 14.29 -5.83
N SER A 119 18.97 14.63 -5.40
CA SER A 119 19.45 16.00 -5.30
C SER A 119 19.07 16.68 -6.61
N TRP A 120 18.05 17.54 -6.54
CA TRP A 120 17.72 18.45 -7.62
C TRP A 120 18.99 19.25 -7.94
N SER A 121 19.68 18.84 -9.00
CA SER A 121 20.78 19.61 -9.56
C SER A 121 20.18 20.44 -10.69
N PRO A 122 20.15 21.78 -10.58
CA PRO A 122 19.75 22.61 -11.71
C PRO A 122 20.72 22.36 -12.88
N PRO A 123 20.28 22.52 -14.14
CA PRO A 123 21.17 22.36 -15.28
C PRO A 123 22.27 23.44 -15.26
N SER A 124 23.44 23.07 -14.77
CA SER A 124 24.66 23.86 -14.90
C SER A 124 25.14 23.82 -16.34
N ARG A 125 24.82 24.90 -17.05
CA ARG A 125 25.57 25.56 -18.14
C ARG A 125 26.94 24.93 -18.44
N ALA A 126 27.09 24.40 -19.66
CA ALA A 126 28.35 24.25 -20.39
C ALA A 126 28.01 24.05 -21.89
N PRO A 127 28.81 24.49 -22.88
CA PRO A 127 30.26 24.38 -22.83
C PRO A 127 31.05 25.64 -23.22
N SER A 128 32.18 25.75 -22.53
CA SER A 128 33.37 26.51 -22.86
C SER A 128 33.75 26.34 -24.34
N ARG A 129 33.37 27.31 -25.18
CA ARG A 129 33.88 27.39 -26.53
C ARG A 129 35.26 28.06 -26.47
N ARG A 130 36.29 27.24 -26.37
CA ARG A 130 37.70 27.58 -26.58
C ARG A 130 37.84 28.23 -27.98
N PRO A 131 38.30 29.48 -28.11
CA PRO A 131 38.70 30.02 -29.40
C PRO A 131 40.11 29.54 -29.74
N SER A 132 40.28 29.00 -30.95
CA SER A 132 41.59 28.73 -31.57
C SER A 132 42.35 30.04 -31.85
N PRO A 133 43.71 30.01 -31.88
CA PRO A 133 44.52 31.21 -32.03
C PRO A 133 44.54 31.71 -33.49
N ALA A 134 44.49 33.04 -33.67
CA ALA A 134 44.75 33.73 -34.92
C ALA A 134 46.00 34.64 -34.74
N PRO A 135 46.71 34.97 -35.83
CA PRO A 135 48.13 35.33 -35.78
C PRO A 135 48.43 36.77 -35.36
N THR A 136 49.63 36.90 -34.80
CA THR A 136 50.46 38.07 -34.48
C THR A 136 50.30 39.33 -35.35
N SER A 137 50.15 40.50 -34.69
CA SER A 137 50.94 41.74 -34.94
C SER A 137 50.64 42.84 -33.88
N PRO A 138 51.55 43.84 -33.67
CA PRO A 138 51.82 44.48 -32.37
C PRO A 138 51.20 45.91 -32.20
N PRO A 139 51.45 46.63 -31.08
CA PRO A 139 50.52 47.60 -30.50
C PRO A 139 50.81 49.08 -30.82
N SER A 140 49.81 49.93 -30.64
CA SER A 140 49.94 51.40 -30.48
C SER A 140 48.69 51.89 -29.73
N ALA A 141 48.77 52.17 -28.43
CA ALA A 141 49.18 53.42 -27.81
C ALA A 141 48.05 54.47 -27.74
N SER A 142 47.82 54.94 -26.50
CA SER A 142 47.30 56.26 -26.09
C SER A 142 45.85 56.62 -26.45
N SER A 143 45.12 57.48 -25.74
CA SER A 143 45.11 58.01 -24.38
C SER A 143 43.97 59.05 -24.42
N ALA A 144 43.12 59.04 -23.39
CA ALA A 144 42.49 60.21 -22.79
C ALA A 144 41.54 61.14 -23.60
N ALA A 145 40.55 61.62 -22.82
CA ALA A 145 39.74 62.82 -23.00
C ALA A 145 38.71 62.77 -24.15
N GLY A 146 37.47 63.20 -23.97
CA GLY A 146 36.91 64.05 -22.94
C GLY A 146 35.85 64.93 -23.60
N SER A 147 34.62 64.85 -23.06
CA SER A 147 33.72 65.98 -22.85
C SER A 147 32.94 66.61 -24.01
N THR A 148 31.66 66.87 -23.67
CA THR A 148 30.75 67.97 -24.09
C THR A 148 30.28 67.98 -25.55
N ALA A 149 29.01 67.69 -25.88
CA ALA A 149 27.75 68.42 -25.64
C ALA A 149 27.61 69.70 -26.51
N PRO A 150 26.40 70.28 -26.69
CA PRO A 150 25.67 70.23 -27.96
C PRO A 150 25.33 71.62 -28.53
N SER A 151 24.68 71.69 -29.69
CA SER A 151 23.62 72.66 -30.06
C SER A 151 22.95 72.23 -31.35
#